data_AF-A0A7X8GFI8-F1
#
_entry.id   AF-A0A7X8GFI8-F1
#
_cell.length_a   1.000
_cell.length_b   1.000
_cell.length_c   1.000
_cell.angle_alpha   90.00
_cell.angle_beta   90.00
_cell.angle_gamma   90.00
#
_symmetry.space_group_name_H-M   'P 1'
#
loop_
_entity.id
_entity.type
_entity.pdbx_description
1 polymer ?
#
loop_
_entity_poly.entity_id
_entity_poly.type
_entity_poly.pdbx_seq_one_letter_code
_entity_poly.pdbx_strand_id
1 'polypeptide(L)'
;MKKTKIKIWIQLSMIAVFSVLLVTNCTKDNENPNNSDNQNNQDNSDVKEPIVNENTVTDADGNVYSTLTIGDFMWLGENLKTTKYNDSTDIPNLIDNNEWKNLSSGAYCWYNNSPGDGIMYGALYNWHAVNTKKLCPTGWHVATDEEWTELVKDLGGNDVTGDKLKENAFKALLGGLRSDNGDFSWIGSFGNWWTATETDTDHALYVNVGENTSLFLRADYDKRAGFSVRCVRD
;
A
#
# COMPACT_ATOMS: atom_id res chain seq x y z
N MET A 1 43.20 -23.84 -39.12
CA MET A 1 43.84 -22.52 -39.33
C MET A 1 42.94 -21.43 -38.77
N LYS A 2 43.56 -20.38 -38.25
CA LYS A 2 43.07 -19.27 -37.40
C LYS A 2 41.75 -18.61 -37.88
N LYS A 3 40.73 -18.52 -37.00
CA LYS A 3 40.15 -17.31 -36.35
C LYS A 3 40.01 -16.07 -37.24
N THR A 4 38.82 -15.43 -37.23
CA THR A 4 38.63 -14.02 -36.82
C THR A 4 37.14 -13.70 -36.59
N LYS A 5 36.82 -13.16 -35.41
CA LYS A 5 35.53 -12.55 -35.04
C LYS A 5 35.60 -11.05 -35.36
N ILE A 6 34.57 -10.48 -35.97
CA ILE A 6 34.45 -9.03 -36.18
C ILE A 6 33.52 -8.47 -35.09
N LYS A 7 34.06 -7.62 -34.21
CA LYS A 7 33.31 -6.76 -33.27
C LYS A 7 33.34 -5.34 -33.82
N ILE A 8 32.18 -4.71 -33.97
CA ILE A 8 32.04 -3.30 -34.36
C ILE A 8 31.76 -2.50 -33.09
N TRP A 9 32.59 -1.50 -32.81
CA TRP A 9 32.39 -0.46 -31.79
C TRP A 9 32.29 0.88 -32.52
N ILE A 10 31.26 1.67 -32.23
CA ILE A 10 31.14 3.05 -32.68
C ILE A 10 31.17 3.94 -31.44
N GLN A 11 32.21 4.76 -31.31
CA GLN A 11 32.25 5.97 -30.48
C GLN A 11 32.59 7.16 -31.38
N LEU A 12 31.80 8.24 -31.28
CA LEU A 12 32.11 9.59 -31.75
C LEU A 12 31.44 10.55 -30.74
N SER A 13 32.18 11.21 -29.84
CA SER A 13 33.05 12.40 -29.98
C SER A 13 32.31 13.70 -29.68
N MET A 14 32.63 14.27 -28.52
CA MET A 14 32.23 15.59 -28.02
C MET A 14 32.77 16.73 -28.90
N ILE A 15 31.98 17.78 -29.11
CA ILE A 15 32.47 19.10 -29.50
C ILE A 15 31.74 20.16 -28.65
N ALA A 16 32.50 20.88 -27.84
CA ALA A 16 32.07 22.07 -27.09
C ALA A 16 32.49 23.33 -27.87
N VAL A 17 31.63 24.35 -27.89
CA VAL A 17 32.01 25.71 -28.32
C VAL A 17 31.49 26.72 -27.30
N PHE A 18 32.43 27.39 -26.64
CA PHE A 18 32.23 28.59 -25.83
C PHE A 18 32.52 29.83 -26.71
N SER A 19 31.69 30.87 -26.63
CA SER A 19 32.10 32.24 -26.94
C SER A 19 31.29 33.24 -26.13
N VAL A 20 32.04 34.17 -25.52
CA VAL A 20 31.71 35.07 -24.42
C VAL A 20 31.20 36.44 -24.91
N LEU A 21 30.22 36.96 -24.16
CA LEU A 21 29.74 38.33 -23.89
C LEU A 21 30.16 39.54 -24.76
N LEU A 22 29.18 40.41 -25.02
CA LEU A 22 29.26 41.84 -24.70
C LEU A 22 27.95 42.35 -24.07
N VAL A 23 28.12 43.17 -23.04
CA VAL A 23 27.11 43.81 -22.18
C VAL A 23 26.84 45.23 -22.70
N THR A 24 25.60 45.72 -22.65
CA THR A 24 25.36 47.16 -22.45
C THR A 24 24.27 47.41 -21.41
N ASN A 25 24.64 48.34 -20.54
CA ASN A 25 24.07 48.80 -19.29
C ASN A 25 23.00 49.88 -19.52
N CYS A 26 22.03 50.03 -18.61
CA CYS A 26 21.47 51.36 -18.30
C CYS A 26 20.88 51.43 -16.87
N THR A 27 21.68 52.08 -16.02
CA THR A 27 21.42 53.01 -14.90
C THR A 27 20.53 52.65 -13.69
N LYS A 28 21.22 52.65 -12.54
CA LYS A 28 20.80 52.91 -11.15
C LYS A 28 20.24 54.36 -11.03
N ASP A 29 19.44 54.77 -10.05
CA ASP A 29 19.75 54.89 -8.61
C ASP A 29 18.47 55.02 -7.75
N ASN A 30 18.48 54.44 -6.54
CA ASN A 30 18.39 55.16 -5.27
C ASN A 30 18.26 54.18 -4.09
N GLU A 31 19.29 54.14 -3.24
CA GLU A 31 19.26 53.51 -1.91
C GLU A 31 18.55 54.44 -0.90
N ASN A 32 17.75 53.87 0.00
CA ASN A 32 17.66 54.35 1.38
C ASN A 32 17.31 53.15 2.30
N PRO A 33 18.05 52.90 3.40
CA PRO A 33 17.98 51.67 4.17
C PRO A 33 17.01 51.80 5.35
N ASN A 34 16.34 50.70 5.70
CA ASN A 34 16.23 50.16 7.07
C ASN A 34 15.07 49.15 7.20
N ASN A 35 15.46 47.91 7.45
CA ASN A 35 14.95 47.03 8.50
C ASN A 35 13.48 46.54 8.43
N SER A 36 13.28 45.28 8.04
CA SER A 36 13.00 44.16 8.98
C SER A 36 12.34 42.99 8.24
N ASP A 37 12.94 41.83 8.45
CA ASP A 37 12.36 40.50 8.57
C ASP A 37 11.50 39.91 7.42
N ASN A 38 12.16 38.93 6.83
CA ASN A 38 11.69 37.81 6.04
C ASN A 38 10.67 36.93 6.81
N GLN A 39 9.96 36.09 6.04
CA GLN A 39 9.01 35.02 6.41
C GLN A 39 7.54 35.49 6.52
N ASN A 40 6.59 34.93 5.76
CA ASN A 40 6.25 33.50 5.77
C ASN A 40 5.90 32.94 4.39
N ASN A 41 6.74 32.02 3.93
CA ASN A 41 6.30 30.83 3.19
C ASN A 41 5.47 30.00 4.17
N GLN A 42 4.24 29.61 3.79
CA GLN A 42 3.53 28.57 4.51
C GLN A 42 4.22 27.23 4.22
N ASP A 43 5.02 26.79 5.19
CA ASP A 43 5.47 25.42 5.34
C ASP A 43 4.27 24.57 5.76
N ASN A 44 3.88 23.59 4.94
CA ASN A 44 2.89 22.59 5.32
C ASN A 44 3.61 21.48 6.09
N SER A 45 3.86 21.74 7.38
CA SER A 45 4.65 20.91 8.29
C SER A 45 3.94 19.63 8.79
N ASP A 46 2.76 19.30 8.28
CA ASP A 46 1.88 18.28 8.87
C ASP A 46 1.89 16.91 8.15
N VAL A 47 2.70 16.73 7.10
CA VAL A 47 2.86 15.42 6.46
C VAL A 47 3.93 14.61 7.19
N LYS A 48 3.56 13.46 7.76
CA LYS A 48 4.52 12.52 8.35
C LYS A 48 4.96 11.50 7.31
N GLU A 49 6.24 11.54 6.94
CA GLU A 49 6.81 10.52 6.06
C GLU A 49 6.86 9.15 6.76
N PRO A 50 6.50 8.06 6.07
CA PRO A 50 6.59 6.70 6.61
C PRO A 50 8.02 6.32 7.00
N ILE A 51 8.19 5.72 8.18
CA ILE A 51 9.48 5.30 8.72
C ILE A 51 9.58 3.77 8.61
N VAL A 52 10.51 3.28 7.79
CA VAL A 52 10.80 1.83 7.73
C VAL A 52 11.47 1.40 9.03
N ASN A 53 10.95 0.32 9.63
CA ASN A 53 11.54 -0.24 10.84
C ASN A 53 12.47 -1.42 10.48
N GLU A 54 13.58 -1.54 11.20
CA GLU A 54 14.50 -2.69 11.07
C GLU A 54 13.91 -3.98 11.69
N ASN A 55 12.81 -3.86 12.44
CA ASN A 55 12.12 -4.98 13.05
C ASN A 55 11.09 -5.59 12.10
N THR A 56 11.01 -6.91 12.11
CA THR A 56 10.01 -7.69 11.39
C THR A 56 9.01 -8.32 12.35
N VAL A 57 7.87 -8.74 11.83
CA VAL A 57 6.89 -9.57 12.56
C VAL A 57 6.68 -10.87 11.79
N THR A 58 6.43 -11.96 12.52
CA THR A 58 6.22 -13.30 11.96
C THR A 58 4.81 -13.78 12.29
N ASP A 59 4.07 -14.29 11.31
CA ASP A 59 2.74 -14.88 11.53
C ASP A 59 2.80 -16.36 11.95
N ALA A 60 1.63 -16.99 12.10
CA ALA A 60 1.49 -18.38 12.54
C ALA A 60 2.05 -19.41 11.54
N ASP A 61 2.27 -19.03 10.28
CA ASP A 61 2.90 -19.87 9.26
C ASP A 61 4.41 -19.66 9.16
N GLY A 62 4.97 -18.72 9.92
CA GLY A 62 6.38 -18.36 9.79
C GLY A 62 6.64 -17.36 8.66
N ASN A 63 5.61 -16.75 8.06
CA ASN A 63 5.84 -15.66 7.11
C ASN A 63 6.38 -14.45 7.85
N VAL A 64 7.50 -13.92 7.38
CA VAL A 64 8.16 -12.74 7.95
C VAL A 64 7.78 -11.51 7.13
N TYR A 65 7.29 -10.48 7.81
CA TYR A 65 6.85 -9.22 7.20
C TYR A 65 7.72 -8.08 7.68
N SER A 66 8.08 -7.20 6.73
CA SER A 66 8.61 -5.88 7.08
C SER A 66 7.54 -5.03 7.78
N THR A 67 7.98 -4.09 8.62
CA THR A 67 7.08 -3.16 9.30
C THR A 67 7.49 -1.72 9.04
N LEU A 68 6.53 -0.81 9.08
CA LEU A 68 6.76 0.62 8.94
C LEU A 68 5.84 1.40 9.88
N THR A 69 6.31 2.54 10.35
CA THR A 69 5.53 3.44 11.20
C THR A 69 4.99 4.59 10.35
N ILE A 70 3.68 4.82 10.42
CA ILE A 70 3.01 5.98 9.83
C ILE A 70 2.21 6.61 10.96
N GLY A 71 2.59 7.84 11.32
CA GLY A 71 2.02 8.49 12.50
C GLY A 71 2.32 7.73 13.77
N ASP A 72 1.25 7.40 14.49
CA ASP A 72 1.32 6.74 15.79
C ASP A 72 1.22 5.21 15.67
N PHE A 73 0.99 4.68 14.46
CA PHE A 73 0.73 3.27 14.23
C PHE A 73 1.86 2.58 13.46
N MET A 74 2.11 1.32 13.82
CA MET A 74 3.01 0.44 13.08
C MET A 74 2.21 -0.50 12.19
N TRP A 75 2.51 -0.50 10.89
CA TRP A 75 1.81 -1.24 9.85
C TRP A 75 2.66 -2.38 9.30
N LEU A 76 2.01 -3.43 8.81
CA LEU A 76 2.67 -4.38 7.90
C LEU A 76 3.03 -3.70 6.58
N GLY A 77 4.26 -3.89 6.11
CA GLY A 77 4.74 -3.42 4.81
C GLY A 77 4.24 -4.23 3.62
N GLU A 78 3.58 -5.37 3.86
CA GLU A 78 3.01 -6.24 2.82
C GLU A 78 1.59 -6.70 3.19
N ASN A 79 0.82 -7.17 2.21
CA ASN A 79 -0.48 -7.78 2.47
C ASN A 79 -0.29 -9.10 3.23
N LEU A 80 -1.16 -9.37 4.20
CA LEU A 80 -1.11 -10.59 5.00
C LEU A 80 -1.31 -11.84 4.12
N LYS A 81 -0.53 -12.90 4.36
CA LYS A 81 -0.58 -14.17 3.60
C LYS A 81 -0.60 -15.41 4.49
N THR A 82 -1.03 -15.27 5.74
CA THR A 82 -1.22 -16.40 6.65
C THR A 82 -2.36 -17.31 6.20
N THR A 83 -2.18 -18.59 6.44
CA THR A 83 -3.14 -19.68 6.25
C THR A 83 -3.61 -20.23 7.59
N LYS A 84 -3.09 -19.67 8.69
CA LYS A 84 -3.43 -19.99 10.08
C LYS A 84 -3.78 -18.73 10.86
N TYR A 85 -4.73 -18.86 11.78
CA TYR A 85 -4.94 -17.89 12.84
C TYR A 85 -3.77 -17.90 13.83
N ASN A 86 -3.64 -16.86 14.65
CA ASN A 86 -2.57 -16.72 15.65
C ASN A 86 -2.64 -17.72 16.81
N ASP A 87 -3.72 -18.50 16.91
CA ASP A 87 -3.83 -19.68 17.77
C ASP A 87 -3.46 -20.99 17.05
N SER A 88 -2.83 -20.88 15.87
CA SER A 88 -2.43 -21.99 14.98
C SER A 88 -3.58 -22.78 14.35
N THR A 89 -4.84 -22.36 14.52
CA THR A 89 -5.98 -22.98 13.84
C THR A 89 -5.93 -22.68 12.34
N ASP A 90 -6.12 -23.70 11.51
CA ASP A 90 -6.14 -23.53 10.06
C ASP A 90 -7.33 -22.66 9.60
N ILE A 91 -7.06 -21.76 8.67
CA ILE A 91 -8.08 -21.04 7.92
C ILE A 91 -8.42 -21.88 6.69
N PRO A 92 -9.69 -22.21 6.42
CA PRO A 92 -10.07 -22.93 5.20
C PRO A 92 -9.66 -22.18 3.93
N ASN A 93 -8.92 -22.85 3.03
CA ASN A 93 -8.71 -22.39 1.66
C ASN A 93 -9.85 -22.89 0.77
N LEU A 94 -10.74 -22.00 0.35
CA LEU A 94 -11.93 -22.38 -0.41
C LEU A 94 -11.87 -21.81 -1.82
N ILE A 95 -11.80 -22.69 -2.81
CA ILE A 95 -11.64 -22.33 -4.23
C ILE A 95 -12.94 -22.46 -5.04
N ASP A 96 -13.93 -23.19 -4.53
CA ASP A 96 -15.21 -23.39 -5.17
C ASP A 96 -16.14 -22.18 -4.95
N ASN A 97 -16.74 -21.67 -6.03
CA ASN A 97 -17.59 -20.48 -5.96
C ASN A 97 -18.95 -20.74 -5.30
N ASN A 98 -19.49 -21.96 -5.41
CA ASN A 98 -20.76 -22.31 -4.77
C ASN A 98 -20.61 -22.50 -3.26
N GLU A 99 -19.47 -23.00 -2.80
CA GLU A 99 -19.13 -23.02 -1.38
C GLU A 99 -18.92 -21.57 -0.88
N TRP A 100 -18.10 -20.78 -1.58
CA TRP A 100 -17.75 -19.41 -1.19
C TRP A 100 -18.96 -18.51 -0.95
N LYS A 101 -19.91 -18.49 -1.89
CA LYS A 101 -21.10 -17.63 -1.81
C LYS A 101 -22.04 -17.96 -0.66
N ASN A 102 -21.88 -19.11 0.00
CA ASN A 102 -22.73 -19.55 1.11
C ASN A 102 -21.99 -19.53 2.46
N LEU A 103 -20.79 -18.95 2.52
CA LEU A 103 -19.98 -18.95 3.73
C LEU A 103 -20.56 -18.02 4.80
N SER A 104 -20.53 -18.52 6.04
CA SER A 104 -20.76 -17.78 7.28
C SER A 104 -19.59 -17.93 8.27
N SER A 105 -18.48 -18.51 7.81
CA SER A 105 -17.27 -18.76 8.59
C SER A 105 -16.04 -18.22 7.88
N GLY A 106 -14.96 -18.00 8.63
CA GLY A 106 -13.72 -17.44 8.11
C GLY A 106 -13.08 -18.35 7.06
N ALA A 107 -12.68 -17.77 5.94
CA ALA A 107 -12.00 -18.48 4.85
C ALA A 107 -11.02 -17.53 4.15
N TYR A 108 -10.08 -18.12 3.42
CA TYR A 108 -9.20 -17.40 2.51
C TYR A 108 -9.15 -18.09 1.15
N CYS A 109 -8.60 -17.38 0.16
CA CYS A 109 -8.14 -17.95 -1.09
C CYS A 109 -6.95 -17.13 -1.62
N TRP A 110 -6.22 -17.71 -2.57
CA TRP A 110 -5.27 -16.96 -3.38
C TRP A 110 -5.99 -16.36 -4.58
N TYR A 111 -5.52 -15.23 -5.10
CA TYR A 111 -6.09 -14.66 -6.31
C TYR A 111 -6.07 -15.70 -7.46
N ASN A 112 -7.17 -15.81 -8.22
CA ASN A 112 -7.36 -16.83 -9.25
C ASN A 112 -7.09 -18.28 -8.80
N ASN A 113 -7.17 -18.55 -7.50
CA ASN A 113 -6.79 -19.83 -6.88
C ASN A 113 -5.35 -20.26 -7.20
N SER A 114 -4.47 -19.30 -7.46
CA SER A 114 -3.06 -19.50 -7.81
C SER A 114 -2.15 -19.18 -6.61
N PRO A 115 -1.49 -20.18 -6.00
CA PRO A 115 -0.59 -19.95 -4.87
C PRO A 115 0.56 -18.98 -5.18
N GLY A 116 0.99 -18.91 -6.44
CA GLY A 116 2.03 -17.97 -6.89
C GLY A 116 1.61 -16.51 -6.71
N ASP A 117 0.34 -16.20 -6.95
CA ASP A 117 -0.20 -14.85 -6.73
C ASP A 117 -0.25 -14.52 -5.24
N GLY A 118 -0.47 -15.54 -4.39
CA GLY A 118 -0.40 -15.43 -2.94
C GLY A 118 0.96 -14.97 -2.40
N ILE A 119 2.05 -15.39 -3.04
CA ILE A 119 3.41 -14.97 -2.67
C ILE A 119 3.61 -13.49 -2.95
N MET A 120 3.04 -12.98 -4.05
CA MET A 120 3.26 -11.62 -4.53
C MET A 120 2.28 -10.60 -3.94
N TYR A 121 1.00 -10.96 -3.82
CA TYR A 121 -0.09 -10.04 -3.46
C TYR A 121 -0.74 -10.33 -2.11
N GLY A 122 -0.37 -11.42 -1.46
CA GLY A 122 -1.00 -11.89 -0.24
C GLY A 122 -2.29 -12.67 -0.49
N ALA A 123 -2.95 -13.06 0.60
CA ALA A 123 -4.21 -13.80 0.53
C ALA A 123 -5.42 -12.86 0.50
N LEU A 124 -6.52 -13.35 -0.06
CA LEU A 124 -7.83 -12.73 -0.02
C LEU A 124 -8.67 -13.44 1.05
N TYR A 125 -9.02 -12.71 2.11
CA TYR A 125 -9.81 -13.22 3.23
C TYR A 125 -11.23 -12.70 3.15
N ASN A 126 -12.19 -13.53 3.53
CA ASN A 126 -13.52 -13.01 3.82
C ASN A 126 -13.55 -12.27 5.17
N TRP A 127 -14.56 -11.43 5.37
CA TRP A 127 -14.63 -10.63 6.59
C TRP A 127 -14.91 -11.48 7.84
N HIS A 128 -15.49 -12.67 7.68
CA HIS A 128 -15.63 -13.62 8.79
C HIS A 128 -14.28 -14.05 9.37
N ALA A 129 -13.22 -14.16 8.55
CA ALA A 129 -11.86 -14.42 9.05
C ALA A 129 -11.31 -13.20 9.81
N VAL A 130 -11.56 -11.99 9.30
CA VAL A 130 -11.20 -10.71 9.95
C VAL A 130 -11.84 -10.59 11.33
N ASN A 131 -13.13 -10.93 11.45
CA ASN A 131 -13.90 -10.77 12.68
C ASN A 131 -13.48 -11.73 13.81
N THR A 132 -12.65 -12.74 13.53
CA THR A 132 -12.12 -13.63 14.57
C THR A 132 -11.22 -12.92 15.57
N LYS A 133 -10.66 -11.75 15.20
CA LYS A 133 -9.60 -11.03 15.93
C LYS A 133 -8.32 -11.86 16.13
N LYS A 134 -8.19 -12.96 15.39
CA LYS A 134 -7.04 -13.89 15.44
C LYS A 134 -6.26 -13.95 14.14
N LEU A 135 -6.67 -13.18 13.13
CA LEU A 135 -6.09 -13.25 11.79
C LEU A 135 -4.65 -12.72 11.74
N CYS A 136 -4.35 -11.65 12.48
CA CYS A 136 -3.04 -11.03 12.51
C CYS A 136 -2.09 -11.71 13.52
N PRO A 137 -0.75 -11.54 13.36
CA PRO A 137 0.24 -12.02 14.33
C PRO A 137 -0.10 -11.61 15.77
N THR A 138 0.37 -12.38 16.76
CA THR A 138 0.13 -12.05 18.18
C THR A 138 0.64 -10.64 18.51
N GLY A 139 -0.21 -9.83 19.14
CA GLY A 139 0.06 -8.42 19.45
C GLY A 139 -0.19 -7.45 18.29
N TRP A 140 -0.76 -7.93 17.18
CA TRP A 140 -1.23 -7.14 16.04
C TRP A 140 -2.70 -7.43 15.78
N HIS A 141 -3.39 -6.50 15.11
CA HIS A 141 -4.79 -6.66 14.73
C HIS A 141 -5.06 -6.16 13.32
N VAL A 142 -6.22 -6.53 12.75
CA VAL A 142 -6.68 -5.97 11.48
C VAL A 142 -7.08 -4.53 11.72
N ALA A 143 -6.59 -3.60 10.91
CA ALA A 143 -6.82 -2.18 11.12
C ALA A 143 -8.32 -1.81 11.10
N THR A 144 -8.76 -0.96 12.02
CA THR A 144 -10.11 -0.38 12.02
C THR A 144 -10.19 0.81 11.06
N ASP A 145 -11.41 1.26 10.74
CA ASP A 145 -11.59 2.46 9.90
C ASP A 145 -11.00 3.73 10.56
N GLU A 146 -11.00 3.81 11.89
CA GLU A 146 -10.39 4.92 12.63
C GLU A 146 -8.87 4.95 12.45
N GLU A 147 -8.20 3.80 12.48
CA GLU A 147 -6.76 3.69 12.28
C GLU A 147 -6.35 4.03 10.83
N TRP A 148 -7.15 3.59 9.85
CA TRP A 148 -7.01 4.04 8.47
C TRP A 148 -7.24 5.54 8.32
N THR A 149 -8.14 6.12 9.10
CA THR A 149 -8.42 7.56 9.09
C THR A 149 -7.26 8.37 9.64
N GLU A 150 -6.61 7.94 10.72
CA GLU A 150 -5.38 8.57 11.20
C GLU A 150 -4.25 8.44 10.18
N LEU A 151 -4.07 7.27 9.55
CA LEU A 151 -3.10 7.10 8.46
C LEU A 151 -3.33 8.09 7.32
N VAL A 152 -4.57 8.22 6.85
CA VAL A 152 -4.92 9.16 5.77
C VAL A 152 -4.61 10.60 6.17
N LYS A 153 -4.90 10.97 7.42
CA LYS A 153 -4.62 12.29 7.97
C LYS A 153 -3.12 12.57 8.03
N ASP A 154 -2.32 11.65 8.57
CA ASP A 154 -0.85 11.77 8.63
C ASP A 154 -0.22 11.84 7.22
N LEU A 155 -0.86 11.23 6.22
CA LEU A 155 -0.45 11.30 4.82
C LEU A 155 -1.03 12.50 4.06
N GLY A 156 -1.72 13.44 4.72
CA GLY A 156 -2.16 14.69 4.10
C GLY A 156 -3.51 14.63 3.38
N GLY A 157 -4.34 13.62 3.67
CA GLY A 157 -5.73 13.54 3.23
C GLY A 157 -6.00 12.57 2.09
N ASN A 158 -7.29 12.33 1.83
CA ASN A 158 -7.75 11.31 0.87
C ASN A 158 -7.23 11.56 -0.56
N ASP A 159 -7.07 12.83 -0.96
CA ASP A 159 -6.74 13.20 -2.35
C ASP A 159 -5.29 12.89 -2.75
N VAL A 160 -4.42 12.59 -1.78
CA VAL A 160 -2.99 12.32 -2.02
C VAL A 160 -2.53 10.98 -1.45
N THR A 161 -3.31 10.38 -0.55
CA THR A 161 -2.90 9.17 0.19
C THR A 161 -2.68 7.97 -0.73
N GLY A 162 -3.49 7.83 -1.79
CA GLY A 162 -3.35 6.73 -2.75
C GLY A 162 -1.96 6.70 -3.40
N ASP A 163 -1.46 7.84 -3.86
CA ASP A 163 -0.12 7.93 -4.46
C ASP A 163 0.98 7.66 -3.43
N LYS A 164 0.86 8.27 -2.23
CA LYS A 164 1.84 8.05 -1.16
C LYS A 164 1.99 6.58 -0.79
N LEU A 165 0.88 5.85 -0.64
CA LEU A 165 0.92 4.41 -0.31
C LEU A 165 1.50 3.53 -1.44
N LYS A 166 1.44 3.98 -2.70
CA LYS A 166 2.06 3.27 -3.83
C LYS A 166 3.56 3.52 -3.92
N GLU A 167 4.02 4.72 -3.57
CA GLU A 167 5.41 5.15 -3.72
C GLU A 167 6.29 4.79 -2.52
N ASN A 168 5.71 4.64 -1.33
CA ASN A 168 6.44 4.43 -0.09
C ASN A 168 6.62 2.94 0.28
N ALA A 169 7.22 2.69 1.45
CA ALA A 169 7.46 1.35 1.96
C ALA A 169 6.19 0.55 2.33
N PHE A 170 5.02 1.20 2.41
CA PHE A 170 3.74 0.52 2.56
C PHE A 170 3.48 -0.39 1.36
N LYS A 171 3.99 -0.01 0.18
CA LYS A 171 3.89 -0.74 -1.09
C LYS A 171 2.49 -1.32 -1.23
N ALA A 172 1.51 -0.46 -1.53
CA ALA A 172 0.12 -0.85 -1.75
C ALA A 172 0.00 -1.92 -2.85
N LEU A 173 0.20 -3.19 -2.48
CA LEU A 173 0.13 -4.33 -3.38
C LEU A 173 -1.33 -4.50 -3.78
N LEU A 174 -1.62 -4.16 -5.04
CA LEU A 174 -2.97 -4.13 -5.62
C LEU A 174 -3.45 -5.55 -5.92
N GLY A 175 -3.79 -6.30 -4.86
CA GLY A 175 -4.15 -7.72 -4.92
C GLY A 175 -5.52 -8.04 -5.52
N GLY A 176 -6.25 -7.02 -6.01
CA GLY A 176 -7.59 -7.19 -6.56
C GLY A 176 -8.60 -7.58 -5.49
N LEU A 177 -9.56 -8.42 -5.88
CA LEU A 177 -10.57 -8.98 -5.00
C LEU A 177 -11.12 -10.31 -5.50
N ARG A 178 -11.85 -10.99 -4.62
CA ARG A 178 -12.86 -11.99 -4.95
C ARG A 178 -14.23 -11.48 -4.50
N SER A 179 -15.23 -11.47 -5.38
CA SER A 179 -16.58 -11.02 -5.03
C SER A 179 -17.29 -12.01 -4.10
N ASP A 180 -18.44 -11.60 -3.56
CA ASP A 180 -19.35 -12.44 -2.78
C ASP A 180 -19.85 -13.67 -3.58
N ASN A 181 -19.93 -13.56 -4.90
CA ASN A 181 -20.30 -14.65 -5.81
C ASN A 181 -19.11 -15.51 -6.25
N GLY A 182 -17.89 -15.17 -5.81
CA GLY A 182 -16.68 -15.95 -6.02
C GLY A 182 -15.85 -15.55 -7.24
N ASP A 183 -16.22 -14.50 -7.97
CA ASP A 183 -15.49 -14.03 -9.16
C ASP A 183 -14.27 -13.19 -8.76
N PHE A 184 -13.15 -13.38 -9.45
CA PHE A 184 -11.92 -12.61 -9.25
C PHE A 184 -11.88 -11.41 -10.18
N SER A 185 -11.37 -10.27 -9.71
CA SER A 185 -11.23 -9.07 -10.54
C SER A 185 -10.13 -8.13 -10.03
N TRP A 186 -9.69 -7.22 -10.90
CA TRP A 186 -8.90 -6.03 -10.56
C TRP A 186 -7.50 -6.23 -9.97
N ILE A 187 -6.90 -7.42 -10.09
CA ILE A 187 -5.49 -7.58 -9.73
C ILE A 187 -4.62 -6.62 -10.53
N GLY A 188 -3.67 -5.97 -9.86
CA GLY A 188 -2.82 -4.93 -10.44
C GLY A 188 -3.50 -3.58 -10.64
N SER A 189 -4.83 -3.49 -10.59
CA SER A 189 -5.57 -2.23 -10.79
C SER A 189 -6.09 -1.63 -9.49
N PHE A 190 -6.53 -2.45 -8.54
CA PHE A 190 -7.03 -2.00 -7.25
C PHE A 190 -6.49 -2.86 -6.11
N GLY A 191 -6.12 -2.19 -5.02
CA GLY A 191 -5.93 -2.83 -3.72
C GLY A 191 -7.16 -2.56 -2.89
N ASN A 192 -7.78 -3.63 -2.38
CA ASN A 192 -8.94 -3.56 -1.49
C ASN A 192 -8.52 -4.21 -0.18
N TRP A 193 -8.68 -3.48 0.93
CA TRP A 193 -8.34 -3.97 2.25
C TRP A 193 -9.54 -3.91 3.17
N TRP A 194 -9.89 -5.04 3.76
CA TRP A 194 -10.89 -5.06 4.83
C TRP A 194 -10.41 -4.20 5.99
N THR A 195 -11.35 -3.46 6.60
CA THR A 195 -11.18 -2.95 7.96
C THR A 195 -11.82 -3.93 8.95
N ALA A 196 -11.47 -3.81 10.22
CA ALA A 196 -12.12 -4.55 11.30
C ALA A 196 -13.49 -3.99 11.70
N THR A 197 -14.02 -3.00 10.98
CA THR A 197 -15.26 -2.28 11.28
C THR A 197 -16.44 -2.87 10.51
N GLU A 198 -17.43 -3.35 11.26
CA GLU A 198 -18.70 -3.89 10.74
C GLU A 198 -19.68 -2.74 10.43
N THR A 199 -20.43 -2.85 9.32
CA THR A 199 -21.44 -1.85 8.95
C THR A 199 -22.84 -2.31 9.37
N ASP A 200 -23.19 -3.54 9.03
CA ASP A 200 -24.47 -4.17 9.38
C ASP A 200 -24.33 -5.70 9.48
N THR A 201 -25.44 -6.44 9.40
CA THR A 201 -25.44 -7.91 9.49
C THR A 201 -24.67 -8.60 8.37
N ASP A 202 -24.67 -8.02 7.17
CA ASP A 202 -24.18 -8.64 5.94
C ASP A 202 -22.96 -7.90 5.36
N HIS A 203 -22.72 -6.64 5.74
CA HIS A 203 -21.68 -5.78 5.19
C HIS A 203 -20.66 -5.30 6.22
N ALA A 204 -19.44 -5.04 5.75
CA ALA A 204 -18.36 -4.44 6.52
C ALA A 204 -17.59 -3.42 5.67
N LEU A 205 -16.84 -2.53 6.34
CA LEU A 205 -16.08 -1.49 5.67
C LEU A 205 -14.78 -2.05 5.06
N TYR A 206 -14.44 -1.52 3.89
CA TYR A 206 -13.15 -1.70 3.27
C TYR A 206 -12.62 -0.35 2.76
N VAL A 207 -11.31 -0.27 2.62
CA VAL A 207 -10.61 0.85 2.00
C VAL A 207 -10.01 0.40 0.67
N ASN A 208 -9.89 1.31 -0.29
CA ASN A 208 -9.25 0.99 -1.56
C ASN A 208 -8.43 2.13 -2.16
N VAL A 209 -7.42 1.71 -2.91
CA VAL A 209 -6.54 2.57 -3.72
C VAL A 209 -6.46 1.97 -5.12
N GLY A 210 -6.53 2.82 -6.14
CA GLY A 210 -6.38 2.43 -7.54
C GLY A 210 -5.01 2.79 -8.10
N GLU A 211 -4.56 2.03 -9.11
CA GLU A 211 -3.29 2.23 -9.80
C GLU A 211 -3.16 3.66 -10.36
N ASN A 212 -4.19 4.14 -11.06
CA ASN A 212 -4.17 5.38 -11.82
C ASN A 212 -4.87 6.55 -11.11
N THR A 213 -4.93 6.52 -9.78
CA THR A 213 -5.52 7.59 -8.96
C THR A 213 -4.76 7.80 -7.66
N SER A 214 -4.72 9.06 -7.21
CA SER A 214 -4.18 9.46 -5.90
C SER A 214 -5.20 9.32 -4.77
N LEU A 215 -6.46 9.01 -5.11
CA LEU A 215 -7.55 8.96 -4.15
C LEU A 215 -7.46 7.72 -3.25
N PHE A 216 -7.68 7.95 -1.97
CA PHE A 216 -8.00 6.92 -0.99
C PHE A 216 -9.51 6.92 -0.76
N LEU A 217 -10.14 5.78 -0.99
CA LEU A 217 -11.59 5.64 -0.96
C LEU A 217 -12.03 4.63 0.10
N ARG A 218 -13.27 4.80 0.56
CA ARG A 218 -13.95 3.94 1.54
C ARG A 218 -15.31 3.54 0.99
N ALA A 219 -15.69 2.30 1.23
CA ALA A 219 -17.02 1.78 0.97
C ALA A 219 -17.29 0.58 1.89
N ASP A 220 -18.51 0.05 1.85
CA ASP A 220 -18.83 -1.24 2.44
C ASP A 220 -19.11 -2.27 1.33
N TYR A 221 -18.93 -3.54 1.69
CA TYR A 221 -19.25 -4.66 0.81
C TYR A 221 -19.66 -5.87 1.63
N ASP A 222 -20.28 -6.84 0.95
CA ASP A 222 -20.71 -8.09 1.56
C ASP A 222 -19.52 -8.83 2.21
N LYS A 223 -19.73 -9.30 3.45
CA LYS A 223 -18.72 -9.96 4.28
C LYS A 223 -18.14 -11.23 3.68
N ARG A 224 -18.80 -11.82 2.68
CA ARG A 224 -18.31 -12.99 1.94
C ARG A 224 -17.23 -12.63 0.93
N ALA A 225 -17.11 -11.38 0.49
CA ALA A 225 -16.06 -11.01 -0.45
C ALA A 225 -14.66 -11.21 0.13
N GLY A 226 -13.73 -11.60 -0.73
CA GLY A 226 -12.32 -11.81 -0.40
C GLY A 226 -11.51 -10.57 -0.71
N PHE A 227 -11.03 -9.86 0.32
CA PHE A 227 -10.12 -8.72 0.18
C PHE A 227 -8.80 -8.97 0.92
N SER A 228 -7.79 -8.18 0.58
CA SER A 228 -6.51 -8.20 1.29
C SER A 228 -6.67 -7.69 2.72
N VAL A 229 -5.69 -7.94 3.57
CA VAL A 229 -5.64 -7.45 4.95
C VAL A 229 -4.28 -6.81 5.21
N ARG A 230 -4.30 -5.67 5.93
CA ARG A 230 -3.13 -5.03 6.52
C ARG A 230 -3.30 -5.03 8.03
N CYS A 231 -2.35 -5.66 8.71
CA CYS A 231 -2.32 -5.64 10.17
C CYS A 231 -1.62 -4.38 10.66
N VAL A 232 -2.05 -3.91 11.82
CA VAL A 232 -1.52 -2.74 12.51
C VAL A 232 -1.28 -3.08 13.97
N ARG A 233 -0.45 -2.27 14.62
CA ARG A 233 -0.16 -2.32 16.05
C ARG A 233 0.10 -0.90 16.57
N ASP A 234 -0.44 -0.64 17.76
CA ASP A 234 -0.28 0.58 18.55
C ASP A 234 1.13 0.72 19.16
#